data_AF-A0A930W1S3-F1
#
_entry.id   AF-A0A930W1S3-F1
#
_cell.length_a   1.000
_cell.length_b   1.000
_cell.length_c   1.000
_cell.angle_alpha   90.00
_cell.angle_beta   90.00
_cell.angle_gamma   90.00
#
_symmetry.space_group_name_H-M   'P 1'
#
loop_
_entity.id
_entity.type
_entity.pdbx_description
1 polymer ?
#
loop_
_entity_poly.entity_id
_entity_poly.type
_entity_poly.pdbx_seq_one_letter_code
_entity_poly.pdbx_strand_id
1 'polypeptide(L)'
;MSRNFHASAPDELWLTDITEFRLPYAKVYLSAIIDCFDGKCISWSIGRHSSKQLANSSLTKALSQRRPKAHTTIHSDRGGHHPVGLSG
;
A
#
# COMPACT_ATOMS: atom_id res chain seq x y z
N MET A 1 7.85 -11.59 -16.78
CA MET A 1 7.85 -10.13 -16.97
C MET A 1 8.36 -9.50 -15.70
N SER A 2 9.56 -8.91 -15.74
CA SER A 2 10.17 -8.24 -14.60
C SER A 2 9.43 -6.94 -14.31
N ARG A 3 8.53 -6.92 -13.31
CA ARG A 3 8.00 -5.66 -12.79
C ARG A 3 9.13 -4.97 -12.02
N ASN A 4 9.64 -3.86 -12.56
CA ASN A 4 10.64 -3.05 -11.88
C ASN A 4 9.95 -2.18 -10.83
N PHE A 5 10.01 -2.58 -9.56
CA PHE A 5 9.45 -1.84 -8.43
C PHE A 5 10.54 -1.04 -7.72
N HIS A 6 11.15 -0.11 -8.44
CA HIS A 6 12.17 0.78 -7.91
C HIS A 6 11.76 2.23 -8.15
N ALA A 7 11.86 3.06 -7.11
CA ALA A 7 11.76 4.51 -7.19
C ALA A 7 13.15 5.16 -7.10
N SER A 8 13.33 6.33 -7.74
CA SER A 8 14.59 7.07 -7.68
C SER A 8 14.67 8.00 -6.48
N ALA A 9 13.51 8.36 -5.90
CA ALA A 9 13.42 9.13 -4.67
C ALA A 9 12.29 8.61 -3.74
N PRO A 10 12.34 8.93 -2.44
CA PRO A 10 11.26 8.60 -1.50
C PRO A 10 9.91 9.09 -1.99
N ASP A 11 8.87 8.33 -1.66
CA ASP A 11 7.47 8.67 -1.95
C ASP A 11 7.09 8.83 -3.44
N GLU A 12 7.94 8.41 -4.40
CA GLU A 12 7.58 8.42 -5.83
C GLU A 12 6.71 7.21 -6.22
N LEU A 13 7.01 6.05 -5.64
CA LEU A 13 6.29 4.81 -5.91
C LEU A 13 6.05 4.05 -4.61
N TRP A 14 4.77 3.79 -4.32
CA TRP A 14 4.37 2.89 -3.26
C TRP A 14 3.78 1.60 -3.80
N LEU A 15 4.15 0.48 -3.19
CA LEU A 15 3.54 -0.82 -3.43
C LEU A 15 2.56 -1.14 -2.31
N THR A 16 1.42 -1.73 -2.66
CA THR A 16 0.49 -2.29 -1.69
C THR A 16 0.04 -3.69 -2.07
N ASP A 17 -0.04 -4.54 -1.06
CA ASP A 17 -0.66 -5.86 -1.12
C ASP A 17 -1.50 -6.13 0.14
N ILE A 18 -2.45 -7.06 0.03
CA ILE A 18 -3.11 -7.69 1.17
C ILE A 18 -2.66 -9.15 1.29
N THR A 19 -1.84 -9.43 2.28
CA THR A 19 -1.33 -10.77 2.56
C THR A 19 -2.26 -11.52 3.54
N GLU A 20 -2.62 -12.77 3.21
CA GLU A 20 -3.40 -13.67 4.09
C GLU A 20 -2.46 -14.49 4.97
N PHE A 21 -2.67 -14.44 6.28
CA PHE A 21 -2.06 -15.32 7.27
C PHE A 21 -3.11 -16.31 7.78
N ARG A 22 -2.80 -17.60 7.70
CA ARG A 22 -3.65 -18.67 8.22
C ARG A 22 -3.15 -19.08 9.60
N LEU A 23 -3.94 -18.75 10.62
CA LEU A 23 -3.74 -19.21 11.99
C LEU A 23 -4.66 -20.41 12.26
N PRO A 24 -4.36 -21.26 13.27
CA PRO A 24 -5.15 -22.47 13.53
C PRO A 24 -6.66 -22.21 13.75
N TYR A 25 -7.03 -21.04 14.24
CA TYR A 25 -8.42 -20.69 14.61
C TYR A 25 -9.01 -19.52 13.80
N ALA A 26 -8.22 -18.90 12.91
CA ALA A 26 -8.68 -17.73 12.17
C ALA A 26 -7.79 -17.43 10.96
N LYS A 27 -8.37 -16.71 10.00
CA LYS A 27 -7.61 -15.99 8.98
C LYS A 27 -7.39 -14.55 9.43
N VAL A 28 -6.20 -14.04 9.19
CA VAL A 28 -5.82 -12.66 9.44
C VAL A 28 -5.24 -12.09 8.15
N TYR A 29 -5.60 -10.86 7.83
CA TYR A 29 -5.17 -10.18 6.62
C TYR A 29 -4.40 -8.93 7.00
N LEU A 30 -3.22 -8.73 6.40
CA LEU A 30 -2.40 -7.55 6.55
C LEU A 30 -2.41 -6.78 5.24
N SER A 31 -2.86 -5.53 5.26
CA SER A 31 -2.59 -4.58 4.18
C SER A 31 -1.38 -3.75 4.57
N ALA A 32 -0.35 -3.75 3.73
CA ALA A 32 0.85 -2.95 3.92
C ALA A 32 1.06 -1.97 2.75
N ILE A 33 1.65 -0.82 3.04
CA ILE A 33 2.13 0.18 2.06
C ILE A 33 3.65 0.28 2.20
N ILE A 34 4.37 -0.04 1.13
CA ILE A 34 5.85 -0.07 1.09
C ILE A 34 6.35 1.01 0.14
N ASP A 35 7.35 1.79 0.56
CA ASP A 35 8.10 2.69 -0.32
C ASP A 35 9.08 1.90 -1.19
N CYS A 36 8.99 2.02 -2.51
CA CYS A 36 9.86 1.34 -3.46
C CYS A 36 11.25 2.01 -3.63
N PHE A 37 11.53 3.10 -2.92
CA PHE A 37 12.86 3.71 -2.86
C PHE A 37 13.80 2.93 -1.94
N ASP A 38 13.38 2.70 -0.70
CA ASP A 38 14.21 2.10 0.35
C ASP A 38 13.58 0.88 1.03
N GLY A 39 12.41 0.43 0.58
CA GLY A 39 11.71 -0.74 1.11
C GLY A 39 11.01 -0.50 2.45
N LYS A 40 10.93 0.75 2.94
CA LYS A 40 10.28 1.04 4.23
C LYS A 40 8.79 0.77 4.18
N CYS A 41 8.29 0.12 5.22
CA CYS A 41 6.86 0.07 5.50
C CYS A 41 6.40 1.44 6.01
N ILE A 42 5.60 2.15 5.21
CA ILE A 42 5.07 3.45 5.54
C ILE A 42 3.92 3.29 6.52
N SER A 43 2.98 2.39 6.20
CA SER A 43 1.82 2.12 7.03
C SER A 43 1.26 0.74 6.78
N TRP A 44 0.41 0.30 7.70
CA TRP A 44 -0.27 -0.99 7.58
C TRP A 44 -1.62 -0.97 8.31
N SER A 45 -2.45 -1.96 8.01
CA SER A 45 -3.68 -2.26 8.74
C SER A 45 -3.92 -3.77 8.75
N ILE A 46 -4.51 -4.28 9.83
CA ILE A 46 -4.79 -5.70 10.02
C ILE A 46 -6.29 -5.94 10.23
N GLY A 47 -6.80 -7.05 9.72
CA GLY A 47 -8.22 -7.36 9.81
C GLY A 47 -8.52 -8.86 9.63
N ARG A 48 -9.78 -9.23 9.86
CA ARG A 48 -10.26 -10.62 9.72
C ARG A 48 -10.74 -10.98 8.31
N HIS A 49 -10.82 -9.98 7.43
CA HIS A 49 -11.29 -10.13 6.05
C HIS A 49 -10.41 -9.32 5.10
N SER A 50 -10.18 -9.86 3.90
CA SER A 50 -9.60 -9.09 2.78
C SER A 50 -10.66 -8.14 2.21
N SER A 51 -10.75 -6.92 2.74
CA SER A 51 -11.76 -5.93 2.35
C SER A 51 -11.14 -4.65 1.78
N LYS A 52 -11.93 -3.91 0.99
CA LYS A 52 -11.55 -2.54 0.54
C LYS A 52 -11.30 -1.61 1.72
N GLN A 53 -12.05 -1.77 2.81
CA GLN A 53 -11.84 -1.00 4.03
C GLN A 53 -10.45 -1.25 4.63
N LEU A 54 -9.97 -2.49 4.61
CA LEU A 54 -8.63 -2.81 5.11
C LEU A 54 -7.54 -2.12 4.27
N ALA A 55 -7.65 -2.16 2.94
CA ALA A 55 -6.75 -1.45 2.02
C ALA A 55 -6.83 0.08 2.18
N ASN A 56 -8.04 0.63 2.23
CA ASN A 56 -8.22 2.08 2.40
C ASN A 56 -7.69 2.55 3.75
N SER A 57 -7.76 1.72 4.80
CA SER A 57 -7.27 2.09 6.13
C SER A 57 -5.76 2.25 6.17
N SER A 58 -4.99 1.36 5.52
CA SER A 58 -3.54 1.53 5.39
C SER A 58 -3.23 2.71 4.46
N LEU A 59 -3.87 2.80 3.31
CA LEU A 59 -3.64 3.89 2.36
C LEU A 59 -3.90 5.29 2.96
N THR A 60 -5.03 5.51 3.62
CA THR A 60 -5.35 6.79 4.26
C THR A 60 -4.33 7.15 5.35
N LYS A 61 -3.83 6.16 6.11
CA LYS A 61 -2.76 6.36 7.09
C LYS A 61 -1.43 6.74 6.42
N ALA A 62 -1.05 6.09 5.32
CA ALA A 62 0.15 6.45 4.57
C ALA A 62 0.09 7.89 4.04
N LEU A 63 -1.04 8.27 3.43
CA LEU A 63 -1.24 9.62 2.89
C LEU A 63 -1.17 10.70 3.98
N SER A 64 -1.74 10.44 5.16
CA SER A 64 -1.68 11.40 6.27
C SER A 64 -0.29 11.54 6.88
N GLN A 65 0.50 10.45 6.92
CA GLN A 65 1.85 10.41 7.48
C GLN A 65 2.91 11.03 6.56
N ARG A 66 2.87 10.71 5.26
CA ARG A 66 3.90 11.15 4.30
C ARG A 66 3.56 12.44 3.59
N ARG A 67 2.27 12.79 3.47
CA ARG A 67 1.77 13.94 2.70
C ARG A 67 2.49 14.05 1.35
N PRO A 68 2.52 12.98 0.57
CA PRO A 68 3.44 12.90 -0.53
C PRO A 68 2.98 13.84 -1.66
N LYS A 69 3.90 14.25 -2.52
CA LYS A 69 3.62 15.22 -3.59
C LYS A 69 2.65 14.60 -4.62
N ALA A 70 2.05 15.43 -5.46
CA ALA A 70 1.04 15.04 -6.46
C ALA A 70 1.46 13.97 -7.48
N HIS A 71 2.70 13.46 -7.43
CA HIS A 71 3.25 12.48 -8.37
C HIS A 71 3.47 11.08 -7.78
N THR A 72 3.03 10.82 -6.54
CA THR A 72 3.13 9.47 -5.96
C THR A 72 2.23 8.49 -6.69
N THR A 73 2.86 7.48 -7.26
CA THR A 73 2.16 6.36 -7.90
C THR A 73 1.95 5.26 -6.89
N ILE A 74 0.76 4.66 -6.88
CA ILE A 74 0.46 3.50 -6.02
C ILE A 74 0.11 2.31 -6.89
N HIS A 75 0.86 1.22 -6.70
CA HIS A 75 0.61 -0.06 -7.37
C HIS A 75 0.02 -1.07 -6.40
N SER A 76 -1.17 -1.58 -6.72
CA SER A 76 -1.78 -2.70 -6.00
C SER A 76 -1.54 -4.01 -6.74
N ASP A 77 -1.04 -5.03 -6.05
CA ASP A 77 -0.73 -6.33 -6.66
C ASP A 77 -1.97 -7.12 -7.13
N ARG A 78 -3.18 -6.71 -6.69
CA ARG A 78 -4.46 -7.29 -7.15
C ARG A 78 -5.13 -6.56 -8.32
N GLY A 79 -4.36 -5.81 -9.12
CA GLY A 79 -4.76 -5.43 -10.49
C GLY A 79 -5.33 -4.02 -10.70
N GLY A 80 -4.97 -3.05 -9.86
CA GLY A 80 -5.38 -1.64 -10.03
C GLY A 80 -4.24 -0.65 -9.90
N HIS A 81 -3.99 0.13 -10.95
CA HIS A 81 -3.18 1.35 -10.88
C HIS A 81 -4.06 2.49 -10.37
N HIS A 82 -3.67 3.14 -9.28
CA HIS A 82 -4.38 4.30 -8.75
C HIS A 82 -3.46 5.53 -8.83
N PRO A 83 -3.66 6.46 -9.77
CA PRO A 83 -3.02 7.77 -9.70
C PRO A 83 -3.61 8.53 -8.51
N VAL A 84 -2.76 9.06 -7.63
CA VAL A 84 -3.20 9.89 -6.50
C VAL A 84 -3.51 11.28 -7.05
N GLY A 85 -4.78 11.55 -7.33
CA GLY A 85 -5.27 12.91 -7.60
C GLY A 85 -5.61 13.60 -6.27
N LEU A 86 -4.87 14.66 -5.93
CA LEU A 86 -5.25 15.56 -4.84
C LEU A 86 -6.32 16.52 -5.38
N SER A 87 -7.57 16.30 -5.02
CA SER A 87 -8.59 17.36 -5.11
C SER A 87 -8.30 18.36 -4.00
N GLY A 88 -8.10 19.62 -4.39
CA GLY A 88 -7.88 20.75 -3.47
C GLY A 88 -9.11 21.12 -2.64
#